data_AF-A0A1Y3PAW6-F1
#
_entry.id   AF-A0A1Y3PAW6-F1
#
_cell.length_a   1.000
_cell.length_b   1.000
_cell.length_c   1.000
_cell.angle_alpha   90.00
_cell.angle_beta   90.00
_cell.angle_gamma   90.00
#
_symmetry.space_group_name_H-M   'P 1'
#
loop_
_entity.id
_entity.type
_entity.pdbx_description
1 polymer ?
#
loop_
_entity_poly.entity_id
_entity_poly.type
_entity_poly.pdbx_seq_one_letter_code
_entity_poly.pdbx_strand_id
1 'polypeptide(L)' 'MSQKYDKDFKIQTVRMIQEQGKPVAQVARELGVSDNTLYR' A
#
# COMPACT_ATOMS: atom_id res chain seq x y z
N MET A 1 8.20 0.51 17.24
CA MET A 1 7.12 -0.50 17.17
C MET A 1 7.09 -1.01 15.74
N SER A 2 7.40 -2.28 15.49
CA SER A 2 7.35 -2.84 14.14
C SER A 2 5.87 -2.93 13.71
N GLN A 3 5.39 -1.94 12.97
CA GLN A 3 4.08 -2.01 12.30
C GLN A 3 4.16 -3.18 11.31
N LYS A 4 3.73 -4.36 11.76
CA LYS A 4 3.46 -5.47 10.87
C LYS A 4 2.19 -5.11 10.13
N TYR A 5 2.34 -4.60 8.93
CA TYR A 5 1.22 -4.49 8.02
C TYR A 5 0.65 -5.88 7.79
N ASP A 6 -0.64 -6.02 8.06
CA ASP A 6 -1.32 -7.30 7.95
C ASP A 6 -1.34 -7.76 6.49
N LYS A 7 -1.48 -9.07 6.24
CA LYS A 7 -1.49 -9.59 4.86
C LYS A 7 -2.59 -8.94 4.03
N ASP A 8 -3.71 -8.65 4.68
CA ASP A 8 -4.86 -7.98 4.07
C ASP A 8 -4.49 -6.59 3.52
N PHE A 9 -3.66 -5.85 4.25
CA PHE A 9 -3.17 -4.53 3.83
C PHE A 9 -2.39 -4.59 2.51
N LYS A 10 -1.51 -5.60 2.37
CA LYS A 10 -0.74 -5.80 1.13
C LYS A 10 -1.65 -6.17 -0.04
N ILE A 11 -2.62 -7.05 0.18
CA ILE A 11 -3.58 -7.49 -0.85
C ILE A 11 -4.43 -6.31 -1.33
N GLN A 12 -5.01 -5.54 -0.39
CA GLN A 12 -5.78 -4.33 -0.69
C GLN A 12 -4.96 -3.31 -1.50
N THR A 13 -3.70 -3.09 -1.13
CA THR A 13 -2.81 -2.17 -1.83
C THR A 13 -2.53 -2.61 -3.26
N VAL A 14 -2.14 -3.87 -3.45
CA VAL A 14 -1.87 -4.44 -4.79
C VAL A 14 -3.12 -4.37 -5.66
N ARG A 15 -4.30 -4.65 -5.08
CA ARG A 15 -5.58 -4.58 -5.76
C ARG A 15 -5.89 -3.15 -6.24
N MET A 16 -5.66 -2.13 -5.41
CA MET A 16 -5.83 -0.74 -5.83
C MET A 16 -4.89 -0.34 -6.97
N ILE A 17 -3.62 -0.75 -6.91
CA ILE A 17 -2.64 -0.42 -7.95
C ILE A 17 -3.00 -1.12 -9.27
N GLN A 18 -3.33 -2.42 -9.21
CA GLN A 18 -3.59 -3.23 -10.40
C GLN A 18 -4.97 -2.97 -11.01
N GLU A 19 -6.03 -2.89 -10.19
CA GLU A 19 -7.39 -2.70 -10.70
C GLU A 19 -7.68 -1.23 -11.04
N GLN A 20 -7.18 -0.27 -10.25
CA GLN A 20 -7.46 1.15 -10.47
C GLN A 20 -6.37 1.87 -11.27
N GLY A 21 -5.26 1.19 -11.58
CA GLY A 21 -4.11 1.79 -12.27
C GLY A 21 -3.46 2.93 -11.49
N LYS A 22 -3.73 3.04 -10.19
CA LYS A 22 -3.25 4.14 -9.35
C LYS A 22 -1.76 3.97 -9.04
N PRO A 23 -0.96 5.04 -9.07
CA PRO A 23 0.45 4.96 -8.71
C PRO A 23 0.61 4.64 -7.21
N VAL A 24 1.64 3.85 -6.89
CA VAL A 24 1.94 3.36 -5.52
C VAL A 24 1.97 4.49 -4.50
N ALA A 25 2.56 5.65 -4.86
CA ALA A 25 2.64 6.82 -3.99
C ALA A 25 1.27 7.44 -3.67
N GLN A 26 0.30 7.36 -4.59
CA GLN A 26 -1.06 7.83 -4.34
C GLN A 26 -1.78 6.87 -3.39
N VAL A 27 -1.67 5.57 -3.63
CA VAL A 27 -2.26 4.54 -2.76
C VAL A 27 -1.63 4.59 -1.36
N ALA A 28 -0.32 4.83 -1.25
CA ALA A 28 0.37 5.04 0.01
C ALA A 28 -0.20 6.22 0.81
N ARG A 29 -0.40 7.36 0.13
CA ARG A 29 -1.03 8.55 0.72
C ARG A 29 -2.48 8.32 1.15
N GLU A 30 -3.27 7.65 0.32
CA GLU A 30 -4.68 7.31 0.66
C GLU A 30 -4.76 6.37 1.87
N LEU A 31 -3.80 5.45 2.00
CA LEU A 31 -3.72 4.50 3.12
C LEU A 31 -3.01 5.06 4.36
N GLY A 32 -2.46 6.28 4.30
CA GLY A 32 -1.70 6.88 5.40
C GLY A 32 -0.39 6.16 5.71
N VAL A 33 0.17 5.44 4.74
CA VAL A 33 1.45 4.72 4.89
C VAL A 33 2.53 5.39 4.07
N SER A 34 3.78 5.27 4.53
CA SER A 34 4.92 5.71 3.73
C SER A 34 5.05 4.83 2.50
N ASP A 35 5.28 5.42 1.32
CA ASP A 35 5.53 4.71 0.06
C ASP A 35 6.66 3.68 0.20
N ASN A 36 7.68 3.99 1.01
CA ASN A 36 8.81 3.12 1.29
C ASN A 36 8.41 1.78 1.92
N THR A 37 7.26 1.73 2.58
CA THR A 37 6.66 0.50 3.13
C THR A 37 6.18 -0.45 2.04
N LEU A 38 5.73 0.09 0.91
CA LEU A 38 5.17 -0.68 -0.20
C LEU A 38 6.25 -1.22 -1.14
N TYR A 39 7.46 -0.65 -1.11
CA TYR A 39 8.62 -1.11 -1.88
C TYR A 39 9.47 -2.18 -1.18
N ARG A 40 9.29 -2.38 0.13
CA ARG A 40 10.13 -3.26 0.95
C ARG A 40 9.58 -4.67 1.15
#